data_AF-A0A4Q1VD79-F1
#
_entry.id   AF-A0A4Q1VD79-F1
#
_cell.length_a   1.000
_cell.length_b   1.000
_cell.length_c   1.000
_cell.angle_alpha   90.00
_cell.angle_beta   90.00
_cell.angle_gamma   90.00
#
_symmetry.space_group_name_H-M   'P 1'
#
loop_
_entity.id
_entity.type
_entity.pdbx_description
1 polymer ?
#
loop_
_entity_poly.entity_id
_entity_poly.type
_entity_poly.pdbx_seq_one_letter_code
_entity_poly.pdbx_strand_id
1 'polypeptide(L)'
;MDTDDANMNERHLRRKEAAKYVTDTYNVPCSPKTLAKLACISSEGPPFRLAGRFPLYPISGLDAWAQRKIGPLVRSTSEVRRVA
;
A
#
# COMPACT_ATOMS: atom_id res chain seq x y z
N MET A 1 -0.12 -5.74 -23.40
CA MET A 1 -1.05 -6.49 -22.54
C MET A 1 -1.14 -5.70 -21.26
N ASP A 2 -2.15 -4.84 -21.25
CA ASP A 2 -2.13 -3.52 -20.66
C ASP A 2 -2.89 -3.57 -19.33
N THR A 3 -2.16 -3.68 -18.23
CA THR A 3 -2.70 -3.87 -16.87
C THR A 3 -3.21 -2.55 -16.26
N ASP A 4 -3.78 -1.64 -17.07
CA ASP A 4 -4.16 -0.30 -16.59
C ASP A 4 -5.68 -0.07 -16.41
N ASP A 5 -6.52 -1.00 -16.87
CA ASP A 5 -7.98 -0.81 -16.92
C ASP A 5 -8.78 -1.53 -15.80
N ALA A 6 -8.12 -2.20 -14.85
CA ALA A 6 -8.81 -2.95 -13.81
C ALA A 6 -9.31 -2.08 -12.63
N ASN A 7 -10.02 -0.99 -12.96
CA ASN A 7 -11.13 -0.37 -12.21
C ASN A 7 -11.30 1.09 -12.64
N MET A 8 -12.14 1.36 -13.65
CA MET A 8 -12.57 2.74 -13.95
C MET A 8 -13.39 3.39 -12.82
N ASN A 9 -13.83 2.62 -11.80
CA ASN A 9 -14.58 3.09 -10.63
C ASN A 9 -13.80 3.04 -9.31
N GLU A 10 -12.52 2.66 -9.31
CA GLU A 10 -11.77 2.61 -8.05
C GLU A 10 -11.35 4.01 -7.63
N ARG A 11 -11.66 4.35 -6.37
CA ARG A 11 -11.30 5.65 -5.81
C ARG A 11 -9.78 5.74 -5.67
N HIS A 12 -9.16 6.68 -6.37
CA HIS A 12 -7.76 7.01 -6.13
C HIS A 12 -7.63 7.99 -4.97
N LEU A 13 -6.92 7.55 -3.93
CA LEU A 13 -6.75 8.29 -2.69
C LEU A 13 -5.46 9.11 -2.72
N ARG A 14 -5.51 10.34 -2.20
CA ARG A 14 -4.26 11.10 -1.98
C ARG A 14 -3.48 10.48 -0.84
N ARG A 15 -2.19 10.82 -0.74
CA ARG A 15 -1.29 10.29 0.31
C ARG A 15 -1.84 10.36 1.74
N LYS A 16 -2.56 11.42 2.11
CA LYS A 16 -3.19 11.55 3.44
C LYS A 16 -4.33 10.55 3.64
N GLU A 17 -5.17 10.42 2.64
CA GLU A 17 -6.32 9.51 2.65
C GLU A 17 -5.87 8.05 2.56
N ALA A 18 -4.88 7.78 1.72
CA ALA A 18 -4.24 6.47 1.60
C ALA A 18 -3.65 6.00 2.93
N ALA A 19 -2.92 6.88 3.63
CA ALA A 19 -2.38 6.58 4.96
C ALA A 19 -3.50 6.27 5.96
N LYS A 20 -4.55 7.11 5.99
CA LYS A 20 -5.70 6.90 6.87
C LYS A 20 -6.41 5.58 6.56
N TYR A 21 -6.68 5.30 5.28
CA TYR A 21 -7.35 4.09 4.84
C TYR A 21 -6.59 2.83 5.27
N VAL A 22 -5.28 2.77 5.02
CA VAL A 22 -4.47 1.61 5.42
C VAL A 22 -4.47 1.40 6.94
N THR A 23 -4.35 2.48 7.71
CA THR A 23 -4.39 2.39 9.17
C THR A 23 -5.78 2.02 9.70
N ASP A 24 -6.85 2.53 9.11
CA ASP A 24 -8.22 2.24 9.54
C ASP A 24 -8.67 0.81 9.15
N THR A 25 -8.32 0.38 7.94
CA THR A 25 -8.76 -0.91 7.36
C THR A 25 -7.89 -2.08 7.78
N TYR A 26 -6.56 -1.90 7.78
CA TYR A 26 -5.60 -2.99 8.03
C TYR A 26 -4.88 -2.88 9.36
N ASN A 27 -5.12 -1.80 10.11
CA ASN A 27 -4.41 -1.49 11.35
C ASN A 27 -2.87 -1.46 11.19
N VAL A 28 -2.39 -1.21 9.97
CA VAL A 28 -0.96 -1.09 9.67
C VAL A 28 -0.54 0.36 9.93
N PRO A 29 0.51 0.61 10.76
CA PRO A 29 0.97 1.96 11.06
C PRO A 29 1.54 2.60 9.80
N CYS A 30 0.74 3.48 9.18
CA CYS A 30 1.08 4.13 7.94
C CYS A 30 0.89 5.64 8.10
N SER A 31 2.00 6.37 8.16
CA SER A 31 1.98 7.84 8.15
C SER A 31 2.13 8.36 6.73
N PRO A 32 1.52 9.52 6.39
CA PRO A 32 1.71 10.14 5.08
C PRO A 32 3.19 10.48 4.81
N LYS A 33 3.99 10.78 5.85
CA LYS A 33 5.45 10.94 5.71
C LYS A 33 6.14 9.64 5.29
N THR A 34 5.70 8.51 5.85
CA THR A 34 6.21 7.18 5.48
C THR A 34 5.87 6.85 4.03
N LEU A 35 4.63 7.09 3.58
CA LEU A 35 4.26 6.92 2.17
C LEU A 35 5.05 7.83 1.23
N ALA A 36 5.34 9.07 1.64
CA ALA A 36 6.18 9.97 0.86
C ALA A 36 7.61 9.44 0.76
N LYS A 37 8.17 8.96 1.87
CA LYS A 37 9.50 8.35 1.92
C LYS A 37 9.56 7.11 1.04
N LEU A 38 8.58 6.21 1.16
CA LEU A 38 8.48 4.99 0.35
C LEU A 38 8.38 5.34 -1.14
N ALA A 39 7.50 6.27 -1.53
CA ALA A 39 7.36 6.68 -2.92
C ALA A 39 8.63 7.29 -3.54
N CYS A 40 9.50 7.92 -2.74
CA CYS A 40 10.74 8.52 -3.23
C CYS A 40 11.97 7.60 -3.15
N ILE A 41 12.07 6.74 -2.14
CA ILE A 41 13.30 6.03 -1.78
C ILE A 41 13.20 4.53 -2.08
N SER A 42 12.01 3.94 -2.05
CA SER A 42 11.86 2.49 -1.97
C SER A 42 10.88 1.95 -2.99
N SER A 43 11.34 1.01 -3.81
CA SER A 43 10.48 0.23 -4.72
C SER A 43 9.48 -0.67 -3.98
N GLU A 44 9.60 -0.80 -2.66
CA GLU A 44 8.71 -1.59 -1.80
C GLU A 44 7.46 -0.83 -1.29
N GLY A 45 7.22 0.38 -1.80
CA GLY A 45 6.01 1.15 -1.51
C GLY A 45 4.78 0.66 -2.28
N PRO A 46 3.57 1.11 -1.91
CA PRO A 46 2.37 0.86 -2.70
C PRO A 46 2.47 1.56 -4.06
N PRO A 47 1.95 0.94 -5.13
CA PRO A 47 1.94 1.56 -6.44
C PRO A 47 1.12 2.85 -6.40
N PHE A 48 1.58 3.85 -7.14
CA PHE A 48 0.91 5.14 -7.25
C PHE A 48 0.87 5.59 -8.71
N ARG A 49 -0.20 6.31 -9.06
CA ARG A 49 -0.36 7.01 -10.33
C ARG A 49 -0.07 8.49 -10.12
N LEU A 50 0.63 9.13 -11.04
CA LEU A 50 0.89 10.57 -10.99
C LEU A 50 -0.22 11.32 -11.73
N ALA A 51 -1.04 12.06 -10.99
CA ALA A 51 -1.96 13.03 -11.55
C ALA A 51 -1.30 14.42 -11.53
N GLY A 52 -0.50 14.70 -12.56
CA GLY A 52 0.32 15.90 -12.65
C GLY A 52 1.39 15.93 -11.55
N ARG A 53 1.19 16.76 -10.52
CA ARG A 53 2.13 16.91 -9.39
C ARG A 53 1.80 16.02 -8.18
N PHE A 54 0.62 15.41 -8.15
CA PHE A 54 0.14 14.68 -6.98
C PHE A 54 0.16 13.17 -7.20
N PRO A 55 0.80 12.39 -6.31
CA PRO A 55 0.69 10.94 -6.33
C PRO A 55 -0.66 10.51 -5.76
N LEU A 56 -1.35 9.72 -6.55
CA LEU A 56 -2.64 9.12 -6.26
C LEU A 56 -2.46 7.61 -6.09
N TYR A 57 -3.00 7.06 -5.01
CA TYR A 57 -2.88 5.66 -4.67
C TYR A 57 -4.21 4.95 -4.95
N PRO A 58 -4.26 3.95 -5.84
CA PRO A 58 -5.43 3.09 -5.99
C PRO A 58 -5.63 2.25 -4.72
N ILE A 59 -6.90 1.99 -4.37
CA ILE A 59 -7.25 1.17 -3.20
C ILE A 59 -6.68 -0.25 -3.34
N SER A 60 -6.89 -0.91 -4.49
CA SER A 60 -6.32 -2.23 -4.80
C SER A 60 -4.81 -2.30 -4.58
N GLY A 61 -4.08 -1.26 -4.96
CA GLY A 61 -2.63 -1.16 -4.76
C GLY A 61 -2.24 -1.01 -3.29
N LEU A 62 -3.01 -0.24 -2.51
CA LEU A 62 -2.83 -0.12 -1.07
C LEU A 62 -3.15 -1.43 -0.34
N ASP A 63 -4.21 -2.11 -0.74
CA ASP A 63 -4.62 -3.40 -0.20
C ASP A 63 -3.54 -4.46 -0.43
N ALA A 64 -3.07 -4.59 -1.68
CA ALA A 64 -2.00 -5.52 -2.02
C ALA A 64 -0.72 -5.23 -1.23
N TRP A 65 -0.36 -3.96 -1.08
CA TRP A 65 0.80 -3.56 -0.29
C TRP A 65 0.62 -3.86 1.21
N ALA A 66 -0.56 -3.56 1.77
CA ALA A 66 -0.86 -3.84 3.17
C ALA A 66 -0.82 -5.34 3.46
N GLN A 67 -1.43 -6.16 2.59
CA GLN A 67 -1.40 -7.62 2.71
C GLN A 67 0.02 -8.18 2.65
N ARG A 68 0.85 -7.70 1.72
CA ARG A 68 2.28 -8.06 1.68
C ARG A 68 3.01 -7.72 2.98
N LYS A 69 2.58 -6.67 3.69
CA LYS A 69 3.21 -6.23 4.95
C LYS A 69 2.70 -6.98 6.18
N ILE A 70 1.44 -7.41 6.19
CA ILE A 70 0.84 -8.20 7.28
C ILE A 70 1.45 -9.61 7.32
N GLY A 71 1.99 -10.10 6.21
CA GLY A 71 2.65 -11.40 6.14
C GLY A 71 1.66 -12.56 6.21
N PRO A 72 2.15 -13.80 6.10
CA PRO A 72 1.29 -14.99 6.19
C PRO A 72 0.70 -15.14 7.60
N LEU A 73 -0.50 -15.71 7.68
CA LEU A 73 -1.15 -16.04 8.95
C LEU A 73 -0.35 -17.15 9.65
N VAL A 74 0.56 -16.74 10.53
CA VAL A 74 1.34 -17.64 11.37
C VAL A 74 0.56 -18.00 12.64
N ARG A 75 0.64 -19.26 13.05
CA ARG A 75 0.05 -19.72 14.33
C ARG A 75 1.01 -19.57 15.51
N SER A 76 2.30 -19.36 15.23
CA SER A 76 3.34 -19.18 16.23
C SER A 76 4.40 -18.20 15.73
N THR A 77 4.83 -17.29 16.59
CA THR A 77 5.87 -16.29 16.27
C THR A 77 7.22 -16.94 15.92
N SER A 78 7.44 -18.20 16.33
CA SER A 78 8.62 -18.98 15.93
C SER A 78 8.62 -19.39 14.45
N GLU A 79 7.45 -19.42 13.79
CA GLU A 79 7.31 -19.79 12.38
C GLU A 79 7.78 -18.67 11.43
N VAL A 80 7.65 -17.42 11.86
CA VAL A 80 8.06 -16.22 11.11
C VAL A 80 9.55 -16.23 10.77
N ARG A 81 10.40 -16.84 11.62
CA ARG A 81 11.86 -16.84 11.45
C ARG A 81 12.35 -17.79 10.34
N ARG A 82 11.52 -18.70 9.82
CA ARG A 82 11.93 -19.67 8.77
C ARG A 82 11.72 -19.18 7.34
N VAL A 83 10.99 -18.08 7.15
CA VAL A 83 10.55 -17.62 5.82
C VAL A 83 11.25 -16.32 5.40
N ALA A 84 12.15 -15.79 6.24
CA ALA A 84 12.92 -14.57 5.98
C ALA A 84 14.34 -14.88 5.47
#